data_AF-A0AB39Z2L9-F1
#
_entry.id   AF-A0AB39Z2L9-F1
#
_cell.length_a   1.000
_cell.length_b   1.000
_cell.length_c   1.000
_cell.angle_alpha   90.00
_cell.angle_beta   90.00
_cell.angle_gamma   90.00
#
_symmetry.space_group_name_H-M   'P 1'
#
loop_
_entity.id
_entity.type
_entity.pdbx_description
1 polymer ?
#
loop_
_entity_poly.entity_id
_entity_poly.type
_entity_poly.pdbx_seq_one_letter_code
_entity_poly.pdbx_strand_id
1 'polypeptide(L)'
;MLHLLTWVLIFIPAYQAAEDDCSQRPDVTALKNCCKLPNLDFSTYNSKCSQYLVNGVHISPCSFECIFQASRALNGTSLVMDNIEKMLKVILDSDKFVKVYVDGFRSCSAQEKVMIRNLKRRRMPLTGKCSSMALMYALCAHRYFYRFCPDSVWSKSSVCNEAREYSIRCYDQLTG
;
A
#
# COMPACT_ATOMS: atom_id res chain seq x y z
N MET A 1 -61.04 10.25 -15.49
CA MET A 1 -59.77 10.66 -16.14
C MET A 1 -58.63 10.67 -15.12
N LEU A 2 -58.42 9.57 -14.38
CA LEU A 2 -57.41 9.49 -13.30
C LEU A 2 -56.74 8.10 -13.27
N HIS A 3 -56.50 7.52 -14.45
CA HIS A 3 -55.83 6.20 -14.59
C HIS A 3 -54.63 6.23 -15.55
N LEU A 4 -54.25 7.41 -16.08
CA LEU A 4 -53.21 7.53 -17.11
C LEU A 4 -51.84 8.00 -16.57
N LEU A 5 -51.73 8.36 -15.29
CA LEU A 5 -50.48 8.88 -14.71
C LEU A 5 -49.62 7.83 -13.99
N THR A 6 -50.08 6.59 -13.85
CA THR A 6 -49.34 5.52 -13.13
C THR A 6 -48.37 4.72 -13.99
N TRP A 7 -48.31 4.95 -15.30
CA TRP A 7 -47.51 4.13 -16.24
C TRP A 7 -46.17 4.74 -16.67
N VAL A 8 -45.81 5.93 -16.21
CA VAL A 8 -44.57 6.63 -16.64
C VAL A 8 -43.36 6.35 -15.74
N LEU A 9 -43.55 5.72 -14.56
CA LEU A 9 -42.46 5.49 -13.60
C LEU A 9 -41.68 4.17 -13.77
N ILE A 10 -41.96 3.36 -14.80
CA ILE A 10 -41.36 2.02 -14.94
C ILE A 10 -40.14 1.97 -15.90
N PHE A 11 -39.82 3.06 -16.62
CA PHE A 11 -38.69 3.08 -17.55
C PHE A 11 -37.56 4.02 -17.11
N ILE A 12 -37.10 3.90 -15.87
CA ILE A 12 -35.74 4.34 -15.55
C ILE A 12 -34.83 3.18 -15.94
N PRO A 13 -34.03 3.27 -17.02
CA PRO A 13 -33.03 2.25 -17.29
C PRO A 13 -32.14 2.18 -16.06
N ALA A 14 -32.05 1.00 -15.47
CA ALA A 14 -31.02 0.72 -14.47
C ALA A 14 -29.69 1.05 -15.15
N TYR A 15 -29.05 2.14 -14.73
CA TYR A 15 -27.65 2.39 -15.03
C TYR A 15 -26.91 1.19 -14.46
N GLN A 16 -26.63 0.19 -15.30
CA GLN A 16 -25.66 -0.82 -14.94
C GLN A 16 -24.36 -0.06 -14.76
N ALA A 17 -23.86 -0.02 -13.52
CA ALA A 17 -22.50 0.42 -13.27
C ALA A 17 -21.62 -0.37 -14.22
N ALA A 18 -20.90 0.32 -15.11
CA ALA A 18 -19.98 -0.33 -16.03
C ALA A 18 -19.06 -1.21 -15.17
N GLU A 19 -19.00 -2.52 -15.47
CA GLU A 19 -18.06 -3.40 -14.78
C GLU A 19 -16.63 -2.88 -15.02
N ASP A 20 -15.86 -2.77 -13.94
CA ASP A 20 -14.50 -2.28 -14.02
C ASP A 20 -13.65 -3.26 -14.84
N ASP A 21 -13.32 -2.92 -16.09
CA ASP A 21 -12.38 -3.70 -16.89
C ASP A 21 -10.96 -3.55 -16.33
N CYS A 22 -10.60 -4.51 -15.49
CA CYS A 22 -9.28 -4.64 -14.89
C CYS A 22 -8.35 -5.58 -15.67
N SER A 23 -8.76 -6.07 -16.85
CA SER A 23 -7.95 -6.98 -17.66
C SER A 23 -6.78 -6.28 -18.35
N GLN A 24 -6.95 -5.01 -18.73
CA GLN A 24 -5.94 -4.19 -19.39
C GLN A 24 -5.14 -3.37 -18.37
N ARG A 25 -4.04 -3.94 -17.87
CA ARG A 25 -3.15 -3.19 -16.96
C ARG A 25 -2.44 -2.06 -17.72
N PRO A 26 -2.59 -0.79 -17.31
CA PRO A 26 -1.74 0.28 -17.81
C PRO A 26 -0.29 -0.03 -17.41
N ASP A 27 0.65 0.50 -18.17
CA ASP A 27 2.07 0.27 -17.93
C ASP A 27 2.45 0.71 -16.49
N VAL A 28 2.71 -0.28 -15.64
CA VAL A 28 3.04 -0.07 -14.22
C VAL A 28 4.39 0.64 -14.04
N THR A 29 5.23 0.68 -15.06
CA THR A 29 6.45 1.50 -15.03
C THR A 29 6.13 2.99 -15.13
N ALA A 30 4.96 3.37 -15.68
CA ALA A 30 4.49 4.74 -15.67
C ALA A 30 4.31 5.26 -14.23
N LEU A 31 3.68 4.47 -13.34
CA LEU A 31 3.41 4.90 -11.95
C LEU A 31 4.66 5.27 -11.16
N LYS A 32 5.80 4.61 -11.42
CA LYS A 32 7.06 4.87 -10.72
C LYS A 32 7.56 6.30 -10.92
N ASN A 33 7.30 6.88 -12.10
CA ASN A 33 7.71 8.24 -12.43
C ASN A 33 6.60 9.27 -12.17
N CYS A 34 5.41 8.82 -11.77
CA CYS A 34 4.26 9.69 -11.52
C CYS A 34 4.26 10.31 -10.12
N CYS A 35 4.92 9.68 -9.15
CA CYS A 35 4.94 10.15 -7.77
C CYS A 35 6.38 10.38 -7.33
N LYS A 36 6.73 11.62 -6.94
CA LYS A 36 8.00 11.88 -6.28
C LYS A 36 7.95 11.35 -4.85
N LEU A 37 8.53 10.17 -4.65
CA LEU A 37 8.60 9.52 -3.34
C LEU A 37 9.46 10.31 -2.35
N PRO A 38 9.14 10.25 -1.04
CA PRO A 38 10.05 10.75 -0.02
C PRO A 38 11.34 9.92 0.03
N ASN A 39 12.40 10.56 0.49
CA ASN A 39 13.57 9.84 0.94
C ASN A 39 13.27 9.20 2.30
N LEU A 40 13.68 7.94 2.48
CA LEU A 40 13.58 7.24 3.76
C LEU A 40 14.95 7.23 4.43
N ASP A 41 15.07 7.83 5.61
CA ASP A 41 16.29 7.78 6.40
C ASP A 41 16.20 6.69 7.47
N PHE A 42 16.95 5.61 7.28
CA PHE A 42 17.04 4.51 8.23
C PHE A 42 18.23 4.62 9.19
N SER A 43 18.95 5.76 9.20
CA SER A 43 20.15 5.98 10.01
C SER A 43 19.94 5.67 11.49
N THR A 44 18.76 6.00 12.03
CA THR A 44 18.36 5.70 13.42
C THR A 44 18.43 4.20 13.76
N TYR A 45 18.31 3.32 12.77
CA TYR A 45 18.35 1.87 12.97
C TYR A 45 19.71 1.24 12.69
N ASN A 46 20.72 2.01 12.22
CA ASN A 46 22.03 1.47 11.84
C ASN A 46 22.70 0.70 12.98
N SER A 47 22.62 1.17 14.22
CA SER A 47 23.25 0.50 15.37
C SER A 47 22.73 -0.92 15.62
N LYS A 48 21.49 -1.22 15.21
CA LYS A 48 20.85 -2.53 15.39
C LYS A 48 20.77 -3.34 14.10
N CYS A 49 20.69 -2.67 12.96
CA CYS A 49 20.35 -3.27 11.68
C CYS A 49 21.42 -3.11 10.59
N SER A 50 22.60 -2.56 10.90
CA SER A 50 23.69 -2.30 9.94
C SER A 50 24.03 -3.49 9.04
N GLN A 51 24.05 -4.71 9.59
CA GLN A 51 24.31 -5.94 8.84
C GLN A 51 23.31 -6.21 7.70
N TYR A 52 22.12 -5.58 7.74
CA TYR A 52 21.08 -5.71 6.72
C TYR A 52 20.89 -4.44 5.89
N LEU A 53 21.35 -3.27 6.36
CA LEU A 53 21.13 -1.97 5.71
C LEU A 53 22.25 -1.57 4.74
N VAL A 54 23.05 -2.53 4.25
CA VAL A 54 24.23 -2.26 3.42
C VAL A 54 23.87 -1.40 2.21
N ASN A 55 24.42 -0.18 2.20
CA ASN A 55 24.30 0.84 1.15
C ASN A 55 22.89 1.37 0.83
N GLY A 56 21.86 1.11 1.63
CA GLY A 56 20.49 1.67 1.44
C GLY A 56 19.74 1.22 0.17
N VAL A 57 20.44 0.71 -0.85
CA VAL A 57 19.92 0.29 -2.15
C VAL A 57 19.36 -1.13 -2.13
N HIS A 58 19.80 -1.97 -1.18
CA HIS A 58 19.41 -3.37 -1.08
C HIS A 58 18.60 -3.66 0.20
N ILE A 59 17.39 -3.11 0.29
CA ILE A 59 16.47 -3.45 1.39
C ILE A 59 15.95 -4.88 1.20
N SER A 60 16.40 -5.80 2.05
CA SER A 60 16.03 -7.22 2.05
C SER A 60 14.88 -7.51 3.02
N PRO A 61 14.24 -8.71 2.97
CA PRO A 61 13.29 -9.12 4.01
C PRO A 61 13.86 -8.99 5.43
N CYS A 62 15.14 -9.34 5.62
CA CYS A 62 15.84 -9.18 6.91
C CYS A 62 15.94 -7.72 7.36
N SER A 63 16.08 -6.79 6.41
CA SER A 63 16.17 -5.35 6.71
C SER A 63 14.86 -4.85 7.29
N PHE A 64 13.73 -5.17 6.62
CA PHE A 64 12.40 -4.82 7.10
C PHE A 64 12.10 -5.48 8.44
N GLU A 65 12.40 -6.76 8.59
CA GLU A 65 12.19 -7.46 9.85
C GLU A 65 12.99 -6.82 10.99
N CYS A 66 14.27 -6.49 10.76
CA CYS A 66 15.10 -5.86 11.78
C CYS A 66 14.55 -4.49 12.21
N ILE A 67 14.16 -3.64 11.25
CA ILE A 67 13.57 -2.32 11.54
C ILE A 67 12.25 -2.46 12.30
N PHE A 68 11.38 -3.39 11.88
CA PHE A 68 10.09 -3.62 12.53
C PHE A 68 10.25 -4.18 13.94
N GLN A 69 11.22 -5.06 14.17
CA GLN A 69 11.57 -5.53 15.51
C GLN A 69 12.16 -4.41 16.36
N ALA A 70 13.11 -3.63 15.84
CA ALA A 70 13.76 -2.54 16.55
C ALA A 70 12.78 -1.43 16.97
N SER A 71 11.73 -1.21 16.18
CA SER A 71 10.63 -0.28 16.47
C SER A 71 9.48 -0.90 17.27
N ARG A 72 9.50 -2.22 17.49
CA ARG A 72 8.38 -2.98 18.09
C ARG A 72 7.08 -2.82 17.30
N ALA A 73 7.19 -2.72 15.99
CA ALA A 73 6.07 -2.52 15.06
C ALA A 73 5.22 -3.77 14.83
N LEU A 74 5.65 -4.94 15.30
CA LEU A 74 4.91 -6.20 15.19
C LEU A 74 4.68 -6.83 16.57
N ASN A 75 3.52 -7.46 16.73
CA ASN A 75 3.21 -8.43 17.77
C ASN A 75 2.81 -9.76 17.09
N GLY A 76 3.73 -10.72 17.03
CA GLY A 76 3.57 -11.89 16.18
C GLY A 76 3.55 -11.50 14.70
N THR A 77 2.41 -11.67 14.03
CA THR A 77 2.20 -11.28 12.62
C THR A 77 1.51 -9.94 12.46
N SER A 78 0.95 -9.38 13.54
CA SER A 78 0.05 -8.23 13.48
C SER A 78 0.80 -6.93 13.74
N LEU A 79 0.41 -5.85 13.04
CA LEU A 79 0.99 -4.53 13.23
C LEU A 79 0.57 -3.90 14.56
N VAL A 80 1.52 -3.26 15.23
CA VAL A 80 1.27 -2.35 16.36
C VAL A 80 1.26 -0.92 15.81
N MET A 81 0.07 -0.42 15.45
CA MET A 81 -0.08 0.80 14.66
C MET A 81 0.56 2.05 15.29
N ASP A 82 0.49 2.20 16.62
CA ASP A 82 1.15 3.31 17.32
C ASP A 82 2.68 3.30 17.13
N ASN A 83 3.28 2.12 17.08
CA ASN A 83 4.72 1.97 16.86
C ASN A 83 5.08 2.13 15.38
N ILE A 84 4.18 1.76 14.46
CA ILE A 84 4.33 2.06 13.03
C ILE A 84 4.35 3.57 12.80
N GLU A 85 3.41 4.31 13.39
CA GLU A 85 3.38 5.77 13.24
C GLU A 85 4.65 6.42 13.81
N LYS A 86 5.10 6.01 14.99
CA LYS A 86 6.37 6.48 15.58
C LYS A 86 7.57 6.15 14.69
N MET A 87 7.64 4.92 14.17
CA MET A 87 8.69 4.50 13.24
C MET A 87 8.69 5.38 11.98
N LEU A 88 7.52 5.64 11.39
CA LEU A 88 7.39 6.47 10.19
C LEU A 88 7.83 7.92 10.42
N LYS A 89 7.45 8.51 11.57
CA LYS A 89 7.88 9.86 11.96
C LYS A 89 9.39 10.00 12.13
N VAL A 90 10.09 8.89 12.40
CA VAL A 90 11.56 8.88 12.52
C VAL A 90 12.24 8.77 11.16
N ILE A 91 11.68 7.99 10.23
CA ILE A 91 12.33 7.71 8.94
C ILE A 91 11.91 8.64 7.80
N LEU A 92 10.83 9.40 7.97
CA LEU A 92 10.31 10.35 6.99
C LEU A 92 10.57 11.79 7.44
N ASP A 93 10.87 12.64 6.47
CA ASP A 93 11.18 14.06 6.66
C ASP A 93 9.94 14.98 6.67
N SER A 94 8.75 14.45 6.40
CA SER A 94 7.53 15.25 6.23
C SER A 94 6.26 14.56 6.71
N ASP A 95 5.50 15.25 7.56
CA ASP A 95 4.22 14.78 8.11
C ASP A 95 3.20 14.41 7.03
N LYS A 96 3.22 15.09 5.88
CA LYS A 96 2.29 14.78 4.77
C LYS A 96 2.49 13.37 4.23
N PHE A 97 3.74 12.88 4.23
CA PHE A 97 4.06 11.52 3.79
C PHE A 97 3.80 10.51 4.90
N VAL A 98 4.10 10.87 6.15
CA VAL A 98 3.78 10.05 7.32
C VAL A 98 2.31 9.66 7.31
N LYS A 99 1.40 10.61 7.12
CA LYS A 99 -0.05 10.34 7.09
C LYS A 99 -0.42 9.27 6.05
N VAL A 100 0.04 9.42 4.81
CA VAL A 100 -0.28 8.49 3.70
C VAL A 100 0.27 7.09 3.99
N TYR A 101 1.50 6.98 4.52
CA TYR A 101 2.06 5.69 4.90
C TYR A 101 1.30 5.06 6.08
N VAL A 102 0.93 5.82 7.11
CA VAL A 102 0.14 5.32 8.25
C VAL A 102 -1.21 4.79 7.78
N ASP A 103 -1.92 5.55 6.94
CA ASP A 103 -3.19 5.11 6.34
C ASP A 103 -2.98 3.84 5.48
N GLY A 104 -1.87 3.75 4.76
CA GLY A 104 -1.47 2.56 4.03
C GLY A 104 -1.25 1.34 4.93
N PHE A 105 -0.46 1.46 5.99
CA PHE A 105 -0.25 0.37 6.94
C PHE A 105 -1.56 -0.07 7.62
N ARG A 106 -2.45 0.87 7.95
CA ARG A 106 -3.78 0.57 8.49
C ARG A 106 -4.66 -0.18 7.49
N SER A 107 -4.63 0.21 6.21
CA SER A 107 -5.30 -0.52 5.15
C SER A 107 -4.73 -1.93 4.99
N CYS A 108 -3.41 -2.08 5.11
CA CYS A 108 -2.71 -3.35 4.97
C CYS A 108 -2.93 -4.30 6.15
N SER A 109 -3.12 -3.80 7.38
CA SER A 109 -3.47 -4.66 8.52
C SER A 109 -4.79 -5.41 8.29
N ALA A 110 -5.75 -4.80 7.59
CA ALA A 110 -6.99 -5.48 7.22
C ALA A 110 -6.78 -6.68 6.28
N GLN A 111 -5.64 -6.74 5.58
CA GLN A 111 -5.28 -7.81 4.63
C GLN A 111 -4.36 -8.87 5.24
N GLU A 112 -4.07 -8.82 6.55
CA GLU A 112 -3.13 -9.71 7.22
C GLU A 112 -3.37 -11.19 6.89
N LYS A 113 -4.64 -11.65 6.96
CA LYS A 113 -4.99 -13.06 6.70
C LYS A 113 -4.64 -13.49 5.27
N VAL A 114 -4.81 -12.60 4.29
CA VAL A 114 -4.46 -12.86 2.88
C VAL A 114 -2.94 -12.93 2.73
N MET A 115 -2.21 -11.99 3.35
CA MET A 115 -0.74 -11.99 3.34
C MET A 115 -0.17 -13.27 3.98
N ILE A 116 -0.70 -13.68 5.14
CA ILE A 116 -0.32 -14.94 5.81
C ILE A 116 -0.57 -16.13 4.89
N ARG A 117 -1.76 -16.23 4.27
CA ARG A 117 -2.08 -17.32 3.34
C ARG A 117 -1.09 -17.37 2.18
N ASN A 118 -0.77 -16.22 1.59
CA ASN A 118 0.16 -16.10 0.48
C ASN A 118 1.59 -16.50 0.85
N LEU A 119 2.08 -16.10 2.01
CA LEU A 119 3.39 -16.51 2.51
C LEU A 119 3.45 -18.00 2.85
N LYS A 120 2.41 -18.56 3.48
CA LYS A 120 2.31 -20.01 3.75
C LYS A 120 2.36 -20.83 2.46
N ARG A 121 1.60 -20.42 1.44
CA ARG A 121 1.61 -21.07 0.11
C ARG A 121 3.02 -21.11 -0.49
N ARG A 122 3.79 -20.03 -0.30
CA ARG A 122 5.18 -19.91 -0.78
C ARG A 122 6.22 -20.48 0.18
N ARG A 123 5.81 -21.10 1.28
CA ARG A 123 6.69 -21.65 2.34
C ARG A 123 7.66 -20.63 2.93
N MET A 124 7.23 -19.36 2.99
CA MET A 124 8.02 -18.27 3.55
C MET A 124 7.83 -18.19 5.07
N PRO A 125 8.86 -17.82 5.84
CA PRO A 125 8.74 -17.64 7.29
C PRO A 125 7.82 -16.48 7.63
N LEU A 126 6.88 -16.71 8.56
CA LEU A 126 5.90 -15.72 9.04
C LEU A 126 6.37 -14.94 10.26
N THR A 127 7.27 -15.53 11.06
CA THR A 127 7.83 -14.95 12.28
C THR A 127 9.30 -15.36 12.41
N GLY A 128 10.01 -14.75 13.36
CA GLY A 128 11.42 -15.04 13.63
C GLY A 128 12.37 -14.18 12.80
N LYS A 129 13.66 -14.55 12.80
CA LYS A 129 14.69 -13.79 12.09
C LYS A 129 14.39 -13.77 10.59
N CYS A 130 14.38 -12.56 10.01
CA CYS A 130 14.07 -12.33 8.60
C CYS A 130 12.70 -12.82 8.13
N SER A 131 11.67 -12.75 8.99
CA SER A 131 10.29 -12.99 8.58
C SER A 131 9.91 -12.14 7.35
N SER A 132 9.08 -12.71 6.48
CA SER A 132 8.56 -12.01 5.31
C SER A 132 7.35 -11.12 5.63
N MET A 133 6.78 -11.19 6.84
CA MET A 133 5.59 -10.39 7.19
C MET A 133 5.90 -8.88 7.17
N ALA A 134 7.02 -8.44 7.75
CA ALA A 134 7.42 -7.02 7.72
C ALA A 134 7.57 -6.50 6.27
N LEU A 135 8.20 -7.28 5.40
CA LEU A 135 8.32 -6.96 3.98
C LEU A 135 6.95 -6.89 3.30
N MET A 136 6.04 -7.83 3.58
CA MET A 136 4.70 -7.83 2.97
C MET A 136 3.92 -6.57 3.34
N TYR A 137 3.94 -6.16 4.61
CA TYR A 137 3.33 -4.89 5.02
C TYR A 137 3.99 -3.69 4.36
N ALA A 138 5.32 -3.63 4.31
CA ALA A 138 6.03 -2.52 3.66
C ALA A 138 5.70 -2.41 2.17
N LEU A 139 5.67 -3.52 1.44
CA LEU A 139 5.27 -3.55 0.03
C LEU A 139 3.80 -3.17 -0.17
N CYS A 140 2.92 -3.62 0.72
CA CYS A 140 1.51 -3.24 0.68
C CYS A 140 1.33 -1.73 0.90
N ALA A 141 1.96 -1.17 1.95
CA ALA A 141 1.89 0.25 2.26
C ALA A 141 2.54 1.10 1.17
N HIS A 142 3.64 0.63 0.56
CA HIS A 142 4.28 1.30 -0.57
C HIS A 142 3.37 1.35 -1.80
N ARG A 143 2.67 0.26 -2.12
CA ARG A 143 1.65 0.26 -3.19
C ARG A 143 0.48 1.18 -2.87
N TYR A 144 0.04 1.22 -1.61
CA TYR A 144 -0.97 2.18 -1.16
C TYR A 144 -0.49 3.62 -1.41
N PHE A 145 0.74 3.93 -1.03
CA PHE A 145 1.33 5.25 -1.21
C PHE A 145 1.31 5.72 -2.67
N TYR A 146 1.65 4.88 -3.64
CA TYR A 146 1.57 5.29 -5.06
C TYR A 146 0.16 5.68 -5.50
N ARG A 147 -0.86 4.97 -5.02
CA ARG A 147 -2.27 5.24 -5.37
C ARG A 147 -2.79 6.53 -4.74
N PHE A 148 -2.35 6.79 -3.51
CA PHE A 148 -2.77 7.94 -2.72
C PHE A 148 -1.66 8.98 -2.58
N CYS A 149 -0.74 9.02 -3.55
CA CYS A 149 0.36 9.96 -3.58
C CYS A 149 -0.20 11.39 -3.52
N PRO A 150 0.31 12.28 -2.65
CA PRO A 150 -0.23 13.62 -2.53
C PRO A 150 -0.11 14.40 -3.84
N ASP A 151 -1.16 15.11 -4.23
CA ASP A 151 -1.21 15.85 -5.50
C ASP A 151 -0.08 16.89 -5.64
N SER A 152 0.44 17.40 -4.50
CA SER A 152 1.58 18.32 -4.46
C SER A 152 2.88 17.75 -5.06
N VAL A 153 3.02 16.42 -5.12
CA VAL A 153 4.21 15.72 -5.62
C VAL A 153 3.87 14.69 -6.71
N TRP A 154 2.66 14.79 -7.24
CA TRP A 154 2.13 13.95 -8.30
C TRP A 154 2.27 14.63 -9.66
N SER A 155 2.66 13.87 -10.68
CA SER A 155 2.67 14.34 -12.07
C SER A 155 1.25 14.47 -12.60
N LYS A 156 0.91 15.64 -13.15
CA LYS A 156 -0.42 15.92 -13.71
C LYS A 156 -0.63 15.41 -15.14
N SER A 157 0.28 14.59 -15.68
CA SER A 157 0.12 14.02 -17.02
C SER A 157 -1.07 13.07 -17.09
N SER A 158 -1.70 12.99 -18.27
CA SER A 158 -2.85 12.08 -18.51
C SER A 158 -2.49 10.63 -18.17
N VAL A 159 -1.34 10.16 -18.66
CA VAL A 159 -0.82 8.80 -18.40
C VAL A 159 -0.73 8.49 -16.91
N CYS A 160 -0.29 9.46 -16.10
CA CYS A 160 -0.21 9.27 -14.66
C CYS A 160 -1.61 9.16 -14.05
N ASN A 161 -2.49 10.11 -14.35
CA ASN A 161 -3.85 10.14 -13.80
C ASN A 161 -4.63 8.87 -14.16
N GLU A 162 -4.57 8.44 -15.43
CA GLU A 162 -5.20 7.19 -15.89
C GLU A 162 -4.65 5.97 -15.14
N ALA A 163 -3.33 5.88 -14.96
CA ALA A 163 -2.72 4.79 -14.21
C ALA A 163 -3.11 4.79 -12.71
N ARG A 164 -3.25 5.97 -12.09
CA ARG A 164 -3.70 6.12 -10.70
C ARG A 164 -5.16 5.71 -10.55
N GLU A 165 -6.03 6.21 -11.41
CA GLU A 165 -7.46 5.89 -11.42
C GLU A 165 -7.68 4.39 -11.61
N TYR A 166 -7.00 3.78 -12.59
CA TYR A 166 -7.02 2.33 -12.78
C TYR A 166 -6.55 1.58 -11.52
N SER A 167 -5.44 2.01 -10.90
CA SER A 167 -4.87 1.32 -9.73
C SER A 167 -5.75 1.41 -8.49
N ILE A 168 -6.53 2.49 -8.34
CA ILE A 168 -7.53 2.66 -7.28
C ILE A 168 -8.75 1.78 -7.56
N ARG A 169 -9.26 1.82 -8.79
CA ARG A 169 -10.45 1.06 -9.22
C ARG A 169 -10.23 -0.45 -9.16
N CYS A 170 -9.08 -0.92 -9.63
CA CYS A 170 -8.73 -2.34 -9.71
C CYS A 170 -7.96 -2.85 -8.48
N TYR A 171 -8.11 -2.21 -7.32
CA TYR A 171 -7.29 -2.43 -6.13
C TYR A 171 -7.31 -3.90 -5.66
N ASP A 172 -8.50 -4.49 -5.53
CA ASP A 172 -8.68 -5.85 -4.98
C ASP A 172 -8.06 -6.94 -5.86
N GLN A 173 -7.97 -6.71 -7.18
CA GLN A 173 -7.39 -7.65 -8.14
C GLN A 173 -5.85 -7.61 -8.20
N LEU A 174 -5.23 -6.61 -7.56
CA LEU A 174 -3.77 -6.45 -7.51
C LEU A 174 -3.16 -7.00 -6.20
N THR A 175 -3.99 -7.38 -5.23
CA THR A 175 -3.59 -7.89 -3.90
C THR A 175 -3.83 -9.40 -3.72
N GLY A 176 -4.41 -10.08 -4.72
CA GLY A 176 -4.63 -11.54 -4.77
C GLY A 176 -3.37 -12.35 -5.08
#